data_AF-A0A0J6RQI1-F1
#
_entry.id   AF-A0A0J6RQI1-F1
#
_cell.length_a   1.000
_cell.length_b   1.000
_cell.length_c   1.000
_cell.angle_alpha   90.00
_cell.angle_beta   90.00
_cell.angle_gamma   90.00
#
_symmetry.space_group_name_H-M   'P 1'
#
loop_
_entity.id
_entity.type
_entity.pdbx_description
1 polymer ?
#
loop_
_entity_poly.entity_id
_entity_poly.type
_entity_poly.pdbx_seq_one_letter_code
_entity_poly.pdbx_strand_id
1 'polypeptide(L)'
;MPKRALGHVVEAVKKYHSASAAAGAEALRPAGIDDVLNRLLVEVDAEVLRAYDLPPRLERRLLEFFRGHEHERRVDHSFHGWLPENFTAYMPLHEYLGPLVERNRGAWALEAFTPAPEEEVQLLRQYIH
;
A
#
# COMPACT_ATOMS: atom_id res chain seq x y z
N MET A 1 15.77 7.61 18.78
CA MET A 1 15.24 7.25 17.45
C MET A 1 13.79 7.70 17.14
N PRO A 2 12.93 8.28 18.02
CA PRO A 2 11.54 8.63 17.64
C PRO A 2 11.40 9.94 16.83
N LYS A 3 12.34 10.89 16.94
CA LYS A 3 12.22 12.22 16.32
C LYS A 3 12.23 12.19 14.78
N ARG A 4 12.94 11.25 14.15
CA ARG A 4 12.97 11.13 12.68
C ARG A 4 11.64 10.62 12.13
N ALA A 5 11.04 9.61 12.78
CA ALA A 5 9.75 9.05 12.38
C ALA A 5 8.63 10.12 12.39
N LEU A 6 8.56 10.93 13.45
CA LEU A 6 7.62 12.06 13.48
C LEU A 6 7.87 13.09 12.37
N GLY A 7 9.13 13.31 11.97
CA GLY A 7 9.45 14.21 10.87
C GLY A 7 8.78 13.79 9.56
N HIS A 8 8.79 12.50 9.23
CA HIS A 8 8.15 11.98 8.03
C HIS A 8 6.62 12.12 8.06
N VAL A 9 6.01 11.85 9.22
CA VAL A 9 4.56 12.05 9.40
C VAL A 9 4.18 13.52 9.19
N VAL A 10 4.94 14.46 9.78
CA VAL A 10 4.67 15.89 9.63
C VAL A 10 4.78 16.34 8.18
N GLU A 11 5.79 15.88 7.45
CA GLU A 11 5.93 16.21 6.03
C GLU A 11 4.80 15.62 5.16
N ALA A 12 4.40 14.38 5.42
CA ALA A 12 3.25 13.77 4.72
C ALA A 12 1.95 14.54 4.98
N VAL A 13 1.70 14.93 6.23
CA VAL A 13 0.53 15.72 6.63
C VAL A 13 0.53 17.10 5.97
N LYS A 14 1.68 17.79 5.93
CA LYS A 14 1.81 19.07 5.23
C LYS A 14 1.49 18.93 3.74
N LYS A 15 1.99 17.88 3.09
CA LYS A 15 1.75 17.61 1.67
C LYS A 15 0.25 17.39 1.40
N TYR A 16 -0.42 16.59 2.23
CA TYR A 16 -1.86 16.38 2.15
C TYR A 16 -2.65 17.69 2.35
N HIS A 17 -2.37 18.45 3.42
CA HIS A 17 -3.06 19.70 3.68
C HIS A 17 -2.85 20.74 2.58
N SER A 18 -1.63 20.84 2.03
CA SER A 18 -1.34 21.77 0.94
C SER A 18 -2.14 21.43 -0.32
N ALA A 19 -2.24 20.13 -0.66
CA ALA A 19 -3.04 19.67 -1.78
C ALA A 19 -4.55 19.87 -1.54
N SER A 20 -5.03 19.57 -0.33
CA SER A 20 -6.43 19.76 0.06
C SER A 20 -6.83 21.24 0.04
N ALA A 21 -5.98 22.14 0.52
CA ALA A 21 -6.20 23.58 0.48
C ALA A 21 -6.24 24.12 -0.95
N ALA A 22 -5.34 23.65 -1.83
CA ALA A 22 -5.35 24.02 -3.24
C ALA A 22 -6.64 23.55 -3.93
N ALA A 23 -7.05 22.29 -3.69
CA ALA A 23 -8.28 21.73 -4.22
C ALA A 23 -9.55 22.47 -3.75
N GLY A 24 -9.54 22.98 -2.51
CA GLY A 24 -10.65 23.76 -1.95
C GLY A 24 -10.69 25.22 -2.39
N ALA A 25 -9.56 25.77 -2.88
CA ALA A 25 -9.48 27.14 -3.37
C ALA A 25 -10.00 27.30 -4.81
N GLU A 26 -10.05 26.21 -5.57
CA GLU A 26 -10.59 26.20 -6.93
C GLU A 26 -12.12 26.09 -6.92
N ALA A 27 -12.80 26.88 -7.76
CA ALA A 27 -14.26 26.88 -7.87
C ALA A 27 -14.82 25.59 -8.52
N LEU A 28 -13.98 24.87 -9.27
CA LEU A 28 -14.31 23.61 -9.92
C LEU A 28 -13.31 22.57 -9.44
N ARG A 29 -13.78 21.40 -8.98
CA ARG A 29 -12.87 20.30 -8.61
C ARG A 29 -12.25 19.68 -9.87
N PRO A 30 -10.92 19.62 -9.97
CA PRO A 30 -10.26 18.91 -11.06
C PRO A 30 -10.63 17.42 -11.06
N ALA A 31 -10.78 16.83 -12.25
CA ALA A 31 -10.97 15.40 -12.37
C ALA A 31 -9.77 14.63 -11.78
N GLY A 32 -10.02 13.65 -10.92
CA GLY A 32 -8.98 12.83 -10.27
C GLY A 32 -8.31 13.47 -9.05
N ILE A 33 -8.76 14.65 -8.60
CA ILE A 33 -8.20 15.27 -7.38
C ILE A 33 -8.47 14.42 -6.14
N ASP A 34 -9.65 13.81 -6.05
CA ASP A 34 -10.04 12.91 -4.96
C ASP A 34 -9.10 11.70 -4.86
N ASP A 35 -8.66 11.12 -5.99
CA ASP A 35 -7.70 10.01 -6.02
C ASP A 35 -6.32 10.43 -5.50
N VAL A 36 -5.90 11.65 -5.86
CA VAL A 36 -4.64 12.22 -5.38
C VAL A 36 -4.72 12.43 -3.87
N LEU A 37 -5.80 13.03 -3.37
CA LEU A 37 -6.01 13.26 -1.94
C LEU A 37 -6.10 11.94 -1.16
N ASN A 38 -6.81 10.94 -1.69
CA ASN A 38 -6.88 9.60 -1.14
C ASN A 38 -5.48 8.98 -1.01
N ARG A 39 -4.67 9.02 -2.07
CA ARG A 39 -3.30 8.50 -2.04
C ARG A 39 -2.43 9.22 -0.99
N LEU A 40 -2.50 10.54 -0.93
CA LEU A 40 -1.74 11.33 0.06
C LEU A 40 -2.16 11.03 1.50
N LEU A 41 -3.45 10.79 1.72
CA LEU A 41 -3.95 10.42 3.03
C LEU A 41 -3.51 9.01 3.44
N VAL A 42 -3.49 8.06 2.50
CA VAL A 42 -2.93 6.72 2.72
C VAL A 42 -1.42 6.78 3.00
N GLU A 43 -0.67 7.70 2.36
CA GLU A 43 0.74 7.96 2.69
C GLU A 43 0.91 8.44 4.14
N VAL A 44 0.03 9.32 4.63
CA VAL A 44 0.05 9.77 6.03
C VAL A 44 -0.15 8.59 6.97
N ASP A 45 -1.17 7.77 6.73
CA ASP A 45 -1.46 6.60 7.57
C ASP A 45 -0.29 5.60 7.56
N ALA A 46 0.35 5.40 6.41
CA ALA A 46 1.51 4.53 6.29
C ALA A 46 2.71 5.01 7.13
N GLU A 47 2.99 6.32 7.14
CA GLU A 47 4.06 6.88 7.97
C GLU A 47 3.72 6.83 9.47
N VAL A 48 2.45 6.99 9.84
CA VAL A 48 1.99 6.81 11.23
C VAL A 48 2.19 5.36 11.66
N LEU A 49 1.73 4.39 10.87
CA LEU A 49 1.89 2.97 11.15
C LEU A 49 3.37 2.58 11.23
N ARG A 50 4.20 3.11 10.33
CA ARG A 50 5.66 2.92 10.38
C ARG A 50 6.28 3.45 11.68
N ALA A 51 5.79 4.56 12.22
CA ALA A 51 6.27 5.11 13.48
C ALA A 51 5.90 4.23 14.70
N TYR A 52 4.78 3.49 14.61
CA TYR A 52 4.40 2.50 15.62
C TYR A 52 5.18 1.18 15.53
N ASP A 53 5.84 0.91 14.40
CA ASP A 53 6.67 -0.27 14.16
C ASP A 53 5.93 -1.59 14.49
N LEU A 54 4.68 -1.68 14.02
CA LEU A 54 3.83 -2.84 14.27
C LEU A 54 4.30 -4.06 13.43
N PRO A 55 4.18 -5.29 13.97
CA PRO A 55 4.35 -6.49 13.15
C PRO A 55 3.34 -6.51 11.98
N PRO A 56 3.73 -6.96 10.76
CA PRO A 56 2.86 -6.90 9.57
C PRO A 56 1.47 -7.53 9.75
N ARG A 57 1.39 -8.62 10.53
CA ARG A 57 0.11 -9.28 10.84
C ARG A 57 -0.82 -8.42 11.68
N LEU A 58 -0.27 -7.68 12.64
CA LEU A 58 -1.05 -6.81 13.52
C LEU A 58 -1.51 -5.57 12.76
N GLU A 59 -0.62 -4.98 11.96
CA GLU A 59 -0.97 -3.87 11.07
C GLU A 59 -2.09 -4.27 10.11
N ARG A 60 -2.00 -5.45 9.47
CA ARG A 60 -3.06 -5.98 8.60
C ARG A 60 -4.39 -6.11 9.33
N ARG A 61 -4.38 -6.65 10.56
CA ARG A 61 -5.58 -6.80 11.38
C ARG A 61 -6.21 -5.46 11.75
N LEU A 62 -5.39 -4.44 12.01
CA LEU A 62 -5.87 -3.08 12.28
C LEU A 62 -6.51 -2.46 11.04
N LEU A 63 -5.89 -2.60 9.87
CA LEU A 63 -6.46 -2.11 8.61
C LEU A 63 -7.76 -2.84 8.25
N GLU A 64 -7.83 -4.15 8.44
CA GLU A 64 -9.05 -4.94 8.26
C GLU A 64 -10.16 -4.56 9.25
N PHE A 65 -9.80 -4.16 10.49
CA PHE A 65 -10.79 -3.70 11.47
C PHE A 65 -11.54 -2.44 11.01
N PHE A 66 -10.86 -1.55 10.26
CA PHE A 66 -11.49 -0.34 9.71
C PHE A 66 -12.15 -0.54 8.35
N ARG A 67 -12.05 -1.73 7.74
CA ARG A 67 -12.69 -2.00 6.45
C ARG A 67 -14.21 -1.96 6.59
N GLY A 68 -14.88 -1.31 5.64
CA GLY A 68 -16.33 -1.04 5.68
C GLY A 68 -16.72 0.22 6.46
N HIS A 69 -15.77 0.80 7.21
CA HIS A 69 -15.95 2.04 7.98
C HIS A 69 -15.27 3.24 7.30
N GLU A 70 -14.92 3.14 6.02
CA GLU A 70 -14.24 4.20 5.26
C GLU A 70 -15.05 5.50 5.25
N HIS A 71 -16.38 5.39 5.21
CA HIS A 71 -17.32 6.50 5.21
C HIS A 71 -17.41 7.24 6.56
N GLU A 72 -16.96 6.63 7.66
CA GLU A 72 -16.92 7.27 8.98
C GLU A 72 -15.75 8.26 9.09
N ARG A 73 -14.79 8.16 8.17
CA ARG A 73 -13.64 9.07 8.11
C ARG A 73 -14.12 10.44 7.63
N ARG A 74 -13.95 11.44 8.49
CA ARG A 74 -14.32 12.83 8.20
C ARG A 74 -13.29 13.48 7.28
N VAL A 75 -13.47 13.31 5.97
CA VAL A 75 -12.66 13.91 4.91
C VAL A 75 -13.54 14.49 3.81
N ASP A 76 -13.05 15.54 3.15
CA ASP A 76 -13.81 16.28 2.13
C ASP A 76 -13.70 15.66 0.73
N HIS A 77 -13.12 14.47 0.61
CA HIS A 77 -12.92 13.74 -0.65
C HIS A 77 -13.28 12.27 -0.48
N SER A 78 -13.49 11.58 -1.59
CA SER A 78 -13.74 10.13 -1.58
C SER A 78 -12.54 9.37 -0.99
N PHE A 79 -12.79 8.49 -0.02
CA PHE A 79 -11.78 7.60 0.57
C PHE A 79 -12.13 6.14 0.28
N HIS A 80 -11.20 5.40 -0.30
CA HIS A 80 -11.43 4.04 -0.80
C HIS A 80 -10.65 2.96 -0.01
N GLY A 81 -10.13 3.31 1.17
CA GLY A 81 -9.36 2.40 2.00
C GLY A 81 -7.87 2.35 1.63
N TRP A 82 -7.14 1.46 2.32
CA TRP A 82 -5.67 1.37 2.24
C TRP A 82 -5.15 0.31 1.28
N LEU A 83 -5.83 -0.84 1.22
CA LEU A 83 -5.39 -2.02 0.48
C LEU A 83 -6.56 -2.62 -0.29
N PRO A 84 -6.33 -3.11 -1.52
CA PRO A 84 -7.34 -3.85 -2.30
C PRO A 84 -7.90 -5.05 -1.52
N GLU A 85 -9.17 -5.39 -1.78
CA GLU A 85 -9.82 -6.54 -1.14
C GLU A 85 -9.12 -7.87 -1.41
N ASN A 86 -8.55 -8.03 -2.61
CA ASN A 86 -7.83 -9.22 -3.04
C ASN A 86 -6.36 -9.26 -2.57
N PHE A 87 -5.91 -8.32 -1.74
CA PHE A 87 -4.54 -8.31 -1.25
C PHE A 87 -4.33 -9.30 -0.08
N THR A 88 -3.58 -10.38 -0.34
CA THR A 88 -3.40 -11.51 0.58
C THR A 88 -2.06 -11.51 1.32
N ALA A 89 -1.10 -10.68 0.92
CA ALA A 89 0.21 -10.63 1.54
C ALA A 89 0.18 -9.90 2.90
N TYR A 90 0.99 -10.37 3.85
CA TYR A 90 1.23 -9.68 5.12
C TYR A 90 2.44 -8.78 4.99
N MET A 91 2.20 -7.51 4.64
CA MET A 91 3.23 -6.51 4.39
C MET A 91 2.80 -5.18 5.05
N PRO A 92 3.74 -4.40 5.64
CA PRO A 92 3.46 -3.05 6.10
C PRO A 92 2.98 -2.13 4.97
N LEU A 93 2.08 -1.21 5.27
CA LEU A 93 1.48 -0.30 4.31
C LEU A 93 2.52 0.58 3.61
N HIS A 94 3.54 1.03 4.34
CA HIS A 94 4.61 1.85 3.77
C HIS A 94 5.48 1.09 2.77
N GLU A 95 5.61 -0.24 2.90
CA GLU A 95 6.28 -1.08 1.90
C GLU A 95 5.38 -1.31 0.69
N TYR A 96 4.07 -1.48 0.90
CA TYR A 96 3.09 -1.62 -0.17
C TYR A 96 3.04 -0.38 -1.09
N LEU A 97 3.13 0.82 -0.50
CA LEU A 97 3.24 2.08 -1.24
C LEU A 97 4.62 2.30 -1.89
N GLY A 98 5.61 1.51 -1.48
CA GLY A 98 6.98 1.65 -1.93
C GLY A 98 7.21 1.15 -3.37
N PRO A 99 8.37 1.50 -3.95
CA PRO A 99 8.70 1.14 -5.33
C PRO A 99 8.89 -0.36 -5.53
N LEU A 100 9.09 -1.13 -4.45
CA LEU A 100 9.32 -2.57 -4.52
C LEU A 100 8.07 -3.30 -5.03
N VAL A 101 6.89 -2.98 -4.47
CA VAL A 101 5.64 -3.61 -4.91
C VAL A 101 5.30 -3.16 -6.31
N GLU A 102 5.40 -1.86 -6.61
CA GLU A 102 5.09 -1.33 -7.94
C GLU A 102 5.91 -2.01 -9.05
N ARG A 103 7.21 -2.26 -8.79
CA ARG A 103 8.12 -2.91 -9.74
C ARG A 103 7.95 -4.42 -9.85
N ASN A 104 7.31 -5.07 -8.88
CA ASN A 104 7.17 -6.53 -8.82
C ASN A 104 5.71 -7.01 -8.91
N ARG A 105 4.77 -6.13 -9.27
CA ARG A 105 3.39 -6.51 -9.57
C ARG A 105 3.36 -7.33 -10.87
N GLY A 106 2.85 -8.57 -10.79
CA GLY A 106 2.58 -9.41 -11.96
C GLY A 106 3.06 -10.84 -11.83
N ALA A 107 2.81 -11.64 -12.88
CA ALA A 107 3.18 -13.05 -12.95
C ALA A 107 4.61 -13.29 -13.47
N TRP A 108 5.47 -12.26 -13.49
CA TRP A 108 6.84 -12.35 -14.03
C TRP A 108 7.64 -13.50 -13.43
N ALA A 109 7.43 -13.81 -12.14
CA ALA A 109 8.10 -14.93 -11.49
C ALA A 109 7.63 -16.29 -12.05
N LEU A 110 6.37 -16.41 -12.45
CA LEU A 110 5.86 -17.62 -13.11
C LEU A 110 6.38 -17.74 -14.55
N GLU A 111 6.67 -16.60 -15.21
CA GLU A 111 7.32 -16.58 -16.52
C GLU A 111 8.82 -16.92 -16.43
N ALA A 112 9.50 -16.44 -15.39
CA ALA A 112 10.93 -16.68 -15.16
C ALA A 112 11.22 -18.07 -14.60
N PHE A 113 10.33 -18.59 -13.74
CA PHE A 113 10.44 -19.91 -13.12
C PHE A 113 9.38 -20.85 -13.69
N THR A 114 9.48 -21.14 -14.99
CA THR A 114 8.67 -22.21 -15.58
C THR A 114 9.15 -23.58 -15.08
N PRO A 115 8.23 -24.54 -14.88
CA PRO A 115 8.62 -25.91 -14.58
C PRO A 115 9.58 -26.44 -15.65
N ALA A 116 10.59 -27.20 -15.23
CA ALA A 116 11.48 -27.88 -16.16
C ALA A 116 10.67 -28.78 -17.11
N PRO A 117 11.09 -28.94 -18.37
CA PRO A 117 10.43 -29.83 -19.32
C PRO A 117 10.23 -31.23 -18.74
N GLU A 118 9.11 -31.88 -19.06
CA GLU A 118 8.74 -33.19 -18.48
C GLU A 118 9.86 -34.22 -18.66
N GLU A 119 10.57 -34.19 -19.79
CA GLU A 119 11.72 -35.07 -20.06
C GLU A 119 12.84 -34.93 -19.02
N GLU A 120 13.18 -33.71 -18.60
CA GLU A 120 14.19 -33.45 -17.58
C GLU A 120 13.72 -33.88 -16.19
N VAL A 121 12.44 -33.67 -15.88
CA VAL A 121 11.83 -34.11 -14.62
C VAL A 121 11.85 -35.65 -14.50
N GLN A 122 11.56 -36.36 -15.60
CA GLN A 122 11.59 -37.82 -15.64
C GLN A 122 13.01 -38.35 -15.49
N LEU A 123 14.01 -37.71 -16.11
CA LEU A 123 15.43 -38.06 -15.93
C LEU A 123 15.88 -37.86 -14.49
N LEU A 124 15.56 -36.73 -13.87
CA LEU A 124 15.91 -36.45 -12.48
C LEU A 124 15.29 -37.46 -11.50
N ARG A 125 14.05 -37.90 -11.76
CA ARG A 125 13.39 -38.94 -10.95
C ARG A 125 14.13 -40.28 -10.97
N GLN A 126 14.80 -40.62 -12.07
CA GLN A 126 15.59 -41.86 -12.18
C GLN A 126 16.90 -41.81 -11.39
N TYR A 127 17.42 -40.60 -11.11
CA TYR A 127 18.67 -40.39 -10.38
C TYR A 127 18.50 -40.18 -8.86
N ILE A 128 17.28 -39.85 -8.38
CA ILE A 128 16.99 -39.62 -6.95
C ILE A 128 16.37 -40.88 -6.31
N HIS A 129 16.93 -42.06 -6.62
CA HIS A 129 16.62 -43.32 -5.92
C HIS A 129 17.62 -43.60 -4.80
#